data_AF-A0A399ZDX6-F1
#
_entry.id   AF-A0A399ZDX6-F1
#
_cell.length_a   1.000
_cell.length_b   1.000
_cell.length_c   1.000
_cell.angle_alpha   90.00
_cell.angle_beta   90.00
_cell.angle_gamma   90.00
#
_symmetry.space_group_name_H-M   'P 1'
#
loop_
_entity.id
_entity.type
_entity.pdbx_description
1 polymer ?
#
loop_
_entity_poly.entity_id
_entity_poly.type
_entity_poly.pdbx_seq_one_letter_code
_entity_poly.pdbx_strand_id
1 'polypeptide(L)'
;SSTDAETFARANQLYQNGQYAMAAQLYQQAIANGGDNAAAYYNLGVARKASGDVKGANAALAQAYALAPRDAQIAQAFGAPAQWVPALSANELALTALLAATALAFALLIVLERHWLGRATALPPKKRQGKVTIKTRFLDLPKFGNLFFLRMRRRFQT
;
A
#
# COMPACT_ATOMS: atom_id res chain seq x y z
N SER A 1 -23.26 22.61 -18.93
CA SER A 1 -24.43 23.38 -19.42
C SER A 1 -25.69 22.55 -19.20
N SER A 2 -26.87 23.13 -18.99
CA SER A 2 -28.12 22.35 -18.83
C SER A 2 -28.39 21.41 -20.01
N THR A 3 -27.92 21.77 -21.21
CA THR A 3 -28.00 20.98 -22.44
C THR A 3 -27.26 19.64 -22.38
N ASP A 4 -26.20 19.51 -21.58
CA ASP A 4 -25.39 18.28 -21.53
C ASP A 4 -26.11 17.21 -20.69
N ALA A 5 -26.71 17.63 -19.58
CA ALA A 5 -27.55 16.79 -18.74
C ALA A 5 -28.84 16.37 -19.48
N GLU A 6 -29.44 17.26 -20.27
CA GLU A 6 -30.58 16.94 -21.12
C GLU A 6 -30.22 15.93 -22.22
N THR A 7 -29.08 16.13 -22.88
CA THR A 7 -28.58 15.20 -23.93
C THR A 7 -28.34 13.81 -23.34
N PHE A 8 -27.76 13.75 -22.14
CA PHE A 8 -27.54 12.50 -21.42
C PHE A 8 -28.85 11.82 -21.01
N ALA A 9 -29.81 12.58 -20.48
CA ALA A 9 -31.12 12.06 -20.10
C ALA A 9 -31.87 11.49 -21.32
N ARG A 10 -31.79 12.16 -22.47
CA ARG A 10 -32.35 11.67 -23.73
C ARG A 10 -31.65 10.40 -24.22
N ALA A 11 -30.32 10.32 -24.08
CA ALA A 11 -29.56 9.11 -24.39
C ALA A 11 -30.04 7.91 -23.54
N ASN A 12 -30.27 8.14 -22.24
CA ASN A 12 -30.82 7.12 -21.35
C ASN A 12 -32.21 6.64 -21.80
N GLN A 13 -33.09 7.57 -22.22
CA GLN A 13 -34.42 7.20 -22.74
C GLN A 13 -34.33 6.35 -24.00
N LEU A 14 -33.48 6.74 -24.96
CA LEU A 14 -33.25 5.95 -26.18
C LEU A 14 -32.71 4.55 -25.85
N TYR A 15 -31.82 4.46 -24.87
CA TYR A 15 -31.29 3.17 -24.41
C TYR A 15 -32.40 2.28 -23.82
N GLN A 16 -33.27 2.83 -22.98
CA GLN A 16 -34.41 2.10 -22.41
C GLN A 16 -35.40 1.63 -23.48
N ASN A 17 -35.55 2.40 -24.56
CA ASN A 17 -36.39 2.06 -25.70
C ASN A 17 -35.75 1.06 -26.67
N GLY A 18 -34.55 0.55 -26.38
CA GLY A 18 -33.82 -0.39 -27.23
C GLY A 18 -33.15 0.27 -28.45
N GLN A 19 -33.18 1.59 -28.56
CA GLN A 19 -32.58 2.36 -29.66
C GLN A 19 -31.09 2.59 -29.40
N TYR A 20 -30.32 1.51 -29.24
CA TYR A 20 -28.96 1.52 -28.74
C TYR A 20 -27.96 2.32 -29.59
N ALA A 21 -28.07 2.23 -30.92
CA ALA A 21 -27.20 2.99 -31.83
C ALA A 21 -27.40 4.50 -31.70
N MET A 22 -28.66 4.95 -31.57
CA MET A 22 -28.98 6.37 -31.37
C MET A 22 -28.58 6.83 -29.97
N ALA A 23 -28.77 6.00 -28.95
CA ALA A 23 -28.28 6.28 -27.59
C ALA A 23 -26.77 6.48 -27.57
N ALA A 24 -26.00 5.62 -28.25
CA ALA A 24 -24.55 5.75 -28.37
C ALA A 24 -24.13 7.07 -29.02
N GLN A 25 -24.84 7.53 -30.06
CA GLN A 25 -24.57 8.83 -30.66
C GLN A 25 -24.80 9.99 -29.69
N LEU A 26 -25.90 9.97 -28.92
CA LEU A 26 -26.17 11.02 -27.93
C LEU A 26 -25.18 10.99 -26.76
N TYR A 27 -24.77 9.82 -26.27
CA TYR A 27 -23.72 9.75 -25.26
C TYR A 27 -22.40 10.35 -25.78
N GLN A 28 -22.06 10.08 -27.04
CA GLN A 28 -20.86 10.65 -27.66
C GLN A 28 -20.94 12.18 -27.78
N GLN A 29 -22.12 12.73 -28.11
CA GLN A 29 -22.36 14.18 -28.10
C GLN A 29 -22.26 14.76 -26.69
N ALA A 30 -22.85 14.10 -25.70
CA ALA A 30 -22.76 14.54 -24.30
C ALA A 30 -21.31 14.59 -23.80
N ILE A 31 -20.49 13.59 -24.16
CA ILE A 31 -19.06 13.55 -23.87
C ILE A 31 -18.33 14.73 -24.56
N ALA A 32 -18.59 14.95 -25.85
CA ALA A 32 -17.96 16.04 -26.61
C ALA A 32 -18.28 17.43 -26.05
N ASN A 33 -19.45 17.59 -25.41
CA ASN A 33 -19.86 18.85 -24.80
C ASN A 33 -19.34 19.04 -23.37
N GLY A 34 -18.47 18.16 -22.87
CA GLY A 34 -17.86 18.27 -21.54
C GLY A 34 -18.48 17.36 -20.48
N GLY A 35 -19.43 16.50 -20.83
CA GLY A 35 -19.90 15.37 -20.01
C GLY A 35 -18.88 14.22 -19.93
N ASP A 36 -17.60 14.54 -19.95
CA ASP A 36 -16.48 13.61 -20.04
C ASP A 36 -16.18 12.98 -18.67
N ASN A 37 -16.91 11.90 -18.34
CA ASN A 37 -16.75 11.19 -17.08
C ASN A 37 -16.91 9.67 -17.26
N ALA A 38 -16.53 8.93 -16.20
CA ALA A 38 -16.53 7.46 -16.23
C ALA A 38 -17.92 6.87 -16.56
N ALA A 39 -18.99 7.46 -16.01
CA ALA A 39 -20.36 7.00 -16.24
C ALA A 39 -20.81 7.20 -17.70
N ALA A 40 -20.39 8.30 -18.33
CA ALA A 40 -20.71 8.58 -19.73
C ALA A 40 -20.05 7.60 -20.69
N TYR A 41 -18.77 7.32 -20.50
CA TYR A 41 -18.08 6.29 -21.28
C TYR A 41 -18.61 4.88 -21.02
N TYR A 42 -18.98 4.58 -19.76
CA TYR A 42 -19.59 3.31 -19.41
C TYR A 42 -20.91 3.12 -20.17
N ASN A 43 -21.80 4.11 -20.11
CA ASN A 43 -23.09 4.07 -20.80
C ASN A 43 -22.94 4.01 -22.33
N LEU A 44 -21.98 4.75 -22.90
CA LEU A 44 -21.62 4.65 -24.31
C LEU A 44 -21.17 3.23 -24.67
N GLY A 45 -20.30 2.64 -23.86
CA GLY A 45 -19.78 1.29 -24.06
C GLY A 45 -20.88 0.22 -24.01
N VAL A 46 -21.76 0.31 -23.03
CA VAL A 46 -22.91 -0.58 -22.90
C VAL A 46 -23.88 -0.43 -24.08
N ALA A 47 -24.18 0.81 -24.50
CA ALA A 47 -25.02 1.08 -25.67
C ALA A 47 -24.41 0.50 -26.96
N ARG A 48 -23.10 0.70 -27.19
CA ARG A 48 -22.40 0.14 -28.37
C ARG A 48 -22.39 -1.38 -28.36
N LYS A 49 -22.19 -1.99 -27.18
CA LYS A 49 -22.24 -3.45 -27.04
C LYS A 49 -23.63 -3.98 -27.41
N ALA A 50 -24.68 -3.32 -26.92
CA ALA A 50 -26.07 -3.68 -27.21
C ALA A 50 -26.44 -3.46 -28.70
N SER A 51 -25.81 -2.48 -29.37
CA SER A 51 -25.98 -2.28 -30.82
C SER A 51 -25.09 -3.18 -31.69
N GLY A 52 -24.28 -4.07 -31.11
CA GLY A 52 -23.38 -4.97 -31.82
C GLY A 52 -22.01 -4.39 -32.20
N ASP A 53 -21.72 -3.12 -31.87
CA ASP A 53 -20.40 -2.52 -32.04
C ASP A 53 -19.47 -2.90 -30.89
N VAL A 54 -19.02 -4.15 -30.89
CA VAL A 54 -18.15 -4.71 -29.84
C VAL A 54 -16.81 -3.98 -29.78
N LYS A 55 -16.26 -3.56 -30.92
CA LYS A 55 -14.97 -2.85 -30.97
C LYS A 55 -15.09 -1.48 -30.32
N GLY A 56 -16.10 -0.69 -30.71
CA GLY A 56 -16.34 0.62 -30.14
C GLY A 56 -16.80 0.56 -28.68
N ALA A 57 -17.45 -0.53 -28.26
CA ALA A 57 -17.79 -0.78 -26.87
C ALA A 57 -16.54 -0.96 -26.00
N ASN A 58 -15.60 -1.82 -26.42
CA ASN A 58 -14.35 -2.05 -25.69
C ASN A 58 -13.54 -0.77 -25.56
N ALA A 59 -13.47 0.06 -26.62
CA ALA A 59 -12.79 1.34 -26.57
C ALA A 59 -13.42 2.31 -25.55
N ALA A 60 -14.74 2.40 -25.52
CA ALA A 60 -15.45 3.25 -24.56
C ALA A 60 -15.30 2.72 -23.11
N LEU A 61 -15.45 1.41 -22.90
CA LEU A 61 -15.28 0.79 -21.59
C LEU A 61 -13.85 0.92 -21.07
N ALA A 62 -12.84 0.89 -21.95
CA ALA A 62 -11.45 1.17 -21.57
C ALA A 62 -11.27 2.59 -21.02
N GLN A 63 -11.90 3.59 -21.66
CA GLN A 63 -11.87 4.98 -21.18
C GLN A 63 -12.60 5.13 -19.84
N ALA A 64 -13.80 4.53 -19.72
CA ALA A 64 -14.54 4.51 -18.46
C ALA A 64 -13.69 3.94 -17.32
N TYR A 65 -12.99 2.85 -17.61
CA TYR A 65 -12.15 2.15 -16.66
C TYR A 65 -10.87 2.93 -16.31
N ALA A 66 -10.28 3.65 -17.26
CA ALA A 66 -9.16 4.54 -16.98
C ALA A 66 -9.54 5.69 -16.04
N LEU A 67 -10.78 6.19 -16.12
CA LEU A 67 -11.28 7.27 -15.26
C LEU A 67 -11.70 6.78 -13.87
N ALA A 68 -12.23 5.56 -13.76
CA ALA A 68 -12.69 4.98 -12.50
C ALA A 68 -12.26 3.50 -12.38
N PRO A 69 -10.97 3.23 -12.18
CA PRO A 69 -10.43 1.87 -12.21
C PRO A 69 -10.83 1.01 -10.99
N ARG A 70 -11.36 1.66 -9.93
CA ARG A 70 -11.86 1.01 -8.71
C ARG A 70 -13.37 0.79 -8.73
N ASP A 71 -14.07 1.25 -9.76
CA ASP A 71 -15.50 1.00 -9.90
C ASP A 71 -15.70 -0.45 -10.37
N ALA A 72 -16.32 -1.26 -9.51
CA ALA A 72 -16.52 -2.69 -9.76
C ALA A 72 -17.41 -2.96 -10.98
N GLN A 73 -18.40 -2.10 -11.24
CA GLN A 73 -19.31 -2.26 -12.37
C GLN A 73 -18.58 -1.98 -13.69
N ILE A 74 -17.76 -0.92 -13.71
CA ILE A 74 -16.95 -0.57 -14.88
C ILE A 74 -15.86 -1.63 -15.12
N ALA A 75 -15.20 -2.10 -14.06
CA ALA A 75 -14.20 -3.17 -14.14
C ALA A 75 -14.79 -4.45 -14.72
N GLN A 76 -15.98 -4.86 -14.25
CA GLN A 76 -16.69 -6.03 -14.76
C GLN A 76 -17.12 -5.86 -16.21
N ALA A 77 -17.65 -4.69 -16.58
CA ALA A 77 -18.10 -4.45 -17.94
C ALA A 77 -16.94 -4.41 -18.94
N PHE A 78 -15.81 -3.82 -18.56
CA PHE A 78 -14.58 -3.84 -19.37
C PHE A 78 -13.92 -5.23 -19.41
N GLY A 79 -14.09 -6.04 -18.37
CA GLY A 79 -13.42 -7.33 -18.22
C GLY A 79 -12.01 -7.22 -17.65
N ALA A 80 -11.75 -6.20 -16.80
CA ALA A 80 -10.50 -6.09 -16.08
C ALA A 80 -10.34 -7.24 -15.07
N PRO A 81 -9.17 -7.89 -14.98
CA PRO A 81 -8.93 -8.85 -13.92
C PRO A 81 -8.90 -8.11 -12.57
N ALA A 82 -9.45 -8.72 -11.51
CA ALA A 82 -9.65 -8.09 -10.19
C ALA A 82 -8.41 -7.47 -9.54
N GLN A 83 -7.21 -7.78 -10.05
CA GLN A 83 -5.91 -7.31 -9.59
C GLN A 83 -5.28 -6.20 -10.46
N TRP A 84 -5.83 -5.92 -11.64
CA TRP A 84 -5.35 -4.86 -12.51
C TRP A 84 -6.15 -3.61 -12.17
N VAL A 85 -5.47 -2.56 -11.69
CA VAL A 85 -6.02 -1.22 -11.43
C VAL A 85 -5.03 -0.25 -12.08
N PRO A 86 -5.29 0.27 -13.29
CA PRO A 86 -4.40 1.19 -13.97
C PRO A 86 -4.37 2.48 -13.15
N ALA A 87 -3.16 2.89 -12.80
CA ALA A 87 -2.83 3.85 -11.76
C ALA A 87 -3.03 3.31 -10.33
N LEU A 88 -2.05 2.50 -9.89
CA LEU A 88 -1.55 2.65 -8.53
C LEU A 88 -1.25 4.15 -8.33
N SER A 89 -2.02 4.84 -7.49
CA SER A 89 -1.66 6.20 -7.12
C SER A 89 -0.24 6.17 -6.56
N ALA A 90 0.57 7.19 -6.86
CA ALA A 90 1.97 7.26 -6.41
C ALA A 90 2.14 6.97 -4.90
N ASN A 91 1.08 7.20 -4.12
CA ASN A 91 1.00 6.96 -2.70
C ASN A 91 1.02 5.46 -2.32
N GLU A 92 0.41 4.57 -3.10
CA GLU A 92 0.43 3.12 -2.79
C GLU A 92 1.75 2.44 -3.18
N LEU A 93 2.44 2.94 -4.21
CA LEU A 93 3.82 2.56 -4.49
C LEU A 93 4.76 3.02 -3.36
N ALA A 94 4.56 4.22 -2.82
CA ALA A 94 5.33 4.70 -1.69
C ALA A 94 5.09 3.86 -0.41
N LEU A 95 3.84 3.47 -0.14
CA LEU A 95 3.51 2.62 1.00
C LEU A 95 4.12 1.22 0.87
N THR A 96 4.06 0.60 -0.31
CA THR A 96 4.68 -0.72 -0.54
C THR A 96 6.20 -0.68 -0.47
N ALA A 97 6.83 0.36 -1.02
CA ALA A 97 8.27 0.57 -0.88
C ALA A 97 8.70 0.79 0.59
N LEU A 98 7.90 1.54 1.36
CA LEU A 98 8.15 1.76 2.79
C LEU A 98 8.06 0.44 3.58
N LEU A 99 7.05 -0.39 3.31
CA LEU A 99 6.90 -1.70 3.95
C LEU A 99 8.04 -2.66 3.58
N ALA A 100 8.50 -2.66 2.33
CA ALA A 100 9.65 -3.46 1.92
C ALA A 100 10.94 -2.99 2.61
N ALA A 101 11.14 -1.67 2.72
CA ALA A 101 12.30 -1.10 3.40
C ALA A 101 12.34 -1.43 4.89
N THR A 102 11.19 -1.38 5.59
CA THR A 102 11.10 -1.75 7.01
C THR A 102 11.37 -3.24 7.22
N ALA A 103 10.87 -4.12 6.34
CA ALA A 103 11.15 -5.55 6.39
C ALA A 103 12.65 -5.86 6.20
N LEU A 104 13.31 -5.18 5.26
CA LEU A 104 14.76 -5.31 5.03
C LEU A 104 15.59 -4.81 6.22
N ALA A 105 15.21 -3.67 6.82
CA ALA A 105 15.87 -3.14 8.00
C ALA A 105 15.77 -4.11 9.19
N PHE A 106 14.60 -4.74 9.38
CA PHE A 106 14.39 -5.73 10.43
C PHE A 106 15.21 -7.01 10.19
N ALA A 107 15.27 -7.50 8.95
CA ALA A 107 16.11 -8.64 8.58
C ALA A 107 17.60 -8.34 8.81
N LEU A 108 18.06 -7.14 8.46
CA LEU A 108 19.44 -6.72 8.69
C LEU A 108 19.77 -6.65 10.18
N LEU A 109 18.86 -6.11 11.01
CA LEU A 109 19.03 -6.04 12.46
C LEU A 109 19.23 -7.44 13.05
N ILE A 110 18.41 -8.42 12.66
CA ILE A 110 18.54 -9.81 13.11
C ILE A 110 19.90 -10.39 12.72
N VAL A 111 20.37 -10.14 11.48
CA VAL A 111 21.69 -10.62 11.01
C VAL A 111 22.82 -9.99 11.83
N LEU A 112 22.74 -8.69 12.11
CA LEU A 112 23.72 -7.96 12.90
C LEU A 112 23.79 -8.46 14.35
N GLU A 113 22.64 -8.70 15.00
CA GLU A 113 22.60 -9.27 16.35
C GLU A 113 23.24 -10.64 16.40
N ARG A 114 22.93 -11.53 15.44
CA ARG A 114 23.53 -12.87 15.38
C ARG A 114 25.05 -12.80 15.17
N HIS A 115 25.52 -11.88 14.32
CA HIS A 115 26.95 -11.70 14.05
C HIS A 115 27.72 -11.03 15.22
N TRP A 116 27.08 -10.14 15.99
CA TRP A 116 27.68 -9.53 17.19
C TRP A 116 27.69 -10.48 18.38
N LEU A 117 26.59 -11.21 18.63
CA LEU A 117 26.49 -12.20 19.71
C LEU A 117 27.46 -13.37 19.50
N GLY A 118 27.72 -13.78 18.25
CA GLY A 118 28.70 -14.82 17.93
C GLY A 118 30.15 -14.44 18.27
N ARG A 119 30.47 -13.14 18.37
CA ARG A 119 31.81 -12.65 18.73
C ARG A 119 31.96 -12.33 20.22
N ALA A 120 30.87 -11.96 20.90
CA ALA A 120 30.91 -11.60 22.32
C ALA A 120 31.14 -12.79 23.27
N THR A 121 30.86 -14.02 22.84
CA THR A 121 31.12 -15.24 23.62
C THR A 121 32.55 -15.76 23.51
N ALA A 122 33.39 -15.15 22.66
CA ALA A 122 34.80 -15.48 22.50
C ALA A 122 35.73 -14.61 23.38
N LEU A 123 35.28 -14.24 24.58
CA LEU A 123 36.17 -13.62 25.57
C LEU A 123 37.12 -14.69 26.13
N PRO A 124 38.45 -14.59 25.95
CA PRO A 124 39.37 -15.56 26.51
C PRO A 124 39.32 -15.51 28.05
N PRO A 125 39.46 -16.64 28.76
CA PRO A 125 39.45 -16.64 30.21
C PRO A 125 40.55 -15.70 30.74
N LYS A 126 40.18 -14.77 31.63
CA LYS A 126 41.13 -13.87 32.30
C LYS A 126 42.27 -14.71 32.90
N LYS A 127 43.48 -14.58 32.35
CA LYS A 127 44.70 -15.08 33.00
C LYS A 127 44.82 -14.37 34.35
N ARG A 128 44.73 -15.12 35.46
CA ARG A 128 45.14 -14.63 36.78
C ARG A 128 46.63 -14.32 36.70
N GLN A 129 47.00 -13.05 36.60
CA GLN A 129 48.37 -12.59 36.76
C GLN A 129 48.44 -11.53 37.86
N GLY A 130 49.41 -11.70 38.75
CA GLY A 130 49.93 -10.66 39.63
C GLY A 130 49.28 -10.59 41.00
N LYS A 131 50.01 -11.07 42.02
CA LYS A 131 49.83 -10.69 43.42
C LYS A 131 50.03 -9.16 43.49
N VAL A 132 48.96 -8.38 43.53
CA VAL A 132 49.08 -6.94 43.79
C VAL A 132 49.33 -6.78 45.28
N THR A 133 50.59 -6.58 45.67
CA THR A 133 50.93 -6.17 47.03
C THR A 133 50.59 -4.69 47.16
N ILE A 134 49.37 -4.40 47.60
CA ILE A 134 48.96 -3.03 47.96
C ILE A 134 49.71 -2.67 49.24
N LYS A 135 50.73 -1.81 49.15
CA LYS A 135 51.25 -1.11 50.34
C LYS A 135 50.16 -0.14 50.79
N THR A 136 49.40 -0.54 51.79
CA THR A 136 48.39 0.29 52.46
C THR A 136 49.10 1.44 53.18
N ARG A 137 49.10 2.62 52.55
CA ARG A 137 49.27 3.88 53.28
C ARG A 137 47.90 4.20 53.85
N PHE A 138 47.75 4.00 55.16
CA PHE A 138 46.54 4.36 55.91
C PHE A 138 46.31 5.86 55.72
N LEU A 139 45.30 6.21 54.93
CA LEU A 139 44.72 7.55 54.91
C LEU A 139 43.37 7.38 55.61
N ASP A 140 43.33 7.79 56.87
CA ASP A 140 42.11 7.78 57.67
C ASP A 140 41.03 8.62 56.98
N LEU A 141 39.93 7.98 56.59
CA LEU A 141 38.70 8.67 56.22
C LEU A 141 37.49 8.07 56.96
N PRO A 142 36.58 8.94 57.43
CA PRO A 142 35.57 8.60 58.42
C PRO A 142 34.43 7.72 57.87
N LYS A 143 33.88 6.94 58.80
CA LYS A 143 32.83 5.94 58.66
C LYS A 143 31.52 6.50 58.09
N PHE A 144 31.18 6.10 56.87
CA PHE A 144 29.80 6.00 56.39
C PHE A 144 29.76 4.68 55.60
N GLY A 145 29.01 3.64 55.97
CA GLY A 145 27.63 3.59 56.45
C GLY A 145 26.86 2.72 55.45
N ASN A 146 26.56 1.49 55.85
CA ASN A 146 25.88 0.43 55.11
C ASN A 146 24.71 0.87 54.20
N LEU A 147 24.59 0.26 53.01
CA LEU A 147 23.37 -0.35 52.41
C LEU A 147 23.74 -0.87 51.00
N PHE A 148 24.21 -2.11 50.80
CA PHE A 148 23.49 -3.38 50.78
C PHE A 148 22.29 -3.47 49.80
N PHE A 149 22.54 -4.16 48.67
CA PHE A 149 21.67 -5.05 47.89
C PHE A 149 20.46 -4.51 47.11
N LEU A 150 20.54 -4.59 45.76
CA LEU A 150 19.39 -4.98 44.93
C LEU A 150 19.64 -6.34 44.27
N ARG A 151 18.94 -7.34 44.81
CA ARG A 151 18.84 -8.72 44.36
C ARG A 151 17.64 -8.84 43.44
N MET A 152 17.81 -9.25 42.18
CA MET A 152 16.81 -10.07 41.47
C MET A 152 17.29 -10.58 40.10
N ARG A 153 17.49 -11.90 40.01
CA ARG A 153 17.12 -12.65 38.80
C ARG A 153 16.77 -14.09 39.19
N ARG A 154 15.45 -14.37 39.28
CA ARG A 154 14.90 -15.72 39.14
C ARG A 154 14.79 -16.01 37.65
N ARG A 155 15.36 -17.13 37.18
CA ARG A 155 14.70 -18.12 36.33
C ARG A 155 15.42 -19.45 36.53
N PHE A 156 14.70 -20.41 37.10
CA PHE A 156 15.05 -21.82 37.10
C PHE A 156 15.00 -22.36 35.67
N GLN A 157 15.96 -23.20 35.30
CA GLN A 157 15.81 -24.19 34.22
C GLN A 157 15.37 -25.51 34.85
N THR A 158 14.38 -26.12 34.18
CA THR A 158 14.00 -27.56 34.09
C THR A 158 14.06 -28.42 35.34
#